data_AF-A0A941WZZ4-F1
#
_entry.id   AF-A0A941WZZ4-F1
#
_cell.length_a   1.000
_cell.length_b   1.000
_cell.length_c   1.000
_cell.angle_alpha   90.00
_cell.angle_beta   90.00
_cell.angle_gamma   90.00
#
_symmetry.space_group_name_H-M   'P 1'
#
loop_
_entity.id
_entity.type
_entity.pdbx_description
1 polymer ?
#
loop_
_entity_poly.entity_id
_entity_poly.type
_entity_poly.pdbx_seq_one_letter_code
_entity_poly.pdbx_strand_id
1 'polypeptide(L)'
;MAAQPPYGYKKDPNDKNHLVIDEEAAEVVRLIFDLALSNIGVVKITRELNKRGIMPPSIYKASKGDLRFAKLTETRRQMFKNYDIESWNTVTVGAIIRDMVYVGDMENHKYEVKNYKTKKCTKVPKEEHIIVRNTHEPIISRSDFEHVQELIRHRQRPSRHNHPNLFKGILRCKNCGRPLNLYYNKRRSGKMVWRYRCVGNFVKYGLDDEPNTIGYLEIYDIVKSKLKELMKSLKLNSDEFINNIVNKVDTDEHIKVLVSEKNKIVTRLNTIDSIIIRLYEDLVEEKLSGSNYQKMLDKYQDEQKKLNSQLKEIESKLTQENKTEANIETFKQIARKYIDFDELTPEIINNLISHITVSHVKVINGTKFREIKIIYKFIG
;
A
#
# COMPACT_ATOMS: atom_id res chain seq x y z
N MET A 1 -17.23 33.05 10.14
CA MET A 1 -18.16 32.04 10.70
C MET A 1 -17.35 31.11 11.59
N ALA A 2 -17.66 31.06 12.88
CA ALA A 2 -16.95 30.17 13.80
C ALA A 2 -17.24 28.69 13.44
N ALA A 3 -16.20 27.86 13.49
CA ALA A 3 -16.30 26.43 13.21
C ALA A 3 -17.39 25.76 14.07
N GLN A 4 -18.00 24.70 13.55
CA GLN A 4 -19.05 23.97 14.25
C GLN A 4 -18.46 23.04 15.30
N PRO A 5 -19.04 22.95 16.50
CA PRO A 5 -18.58 21.99 17.49
C PRO A 5 -18.83 20.57 16.94
N PRO A 6 -17.88 19.65 17.13
CA PRO A 6 -18.06 18.23 16.82
C PRO A 6 -19.24 17.62 17.59
N TYR A 7 -19.78 16.49 17.11
CA TYR A 7 -20.86 15.80 17.84
C TYR A 7 -20.33 15.33 19.20
N GLY A 8 -21.15 15.32 20.25
CA GLY A 8 -20.70 15.08 21.63
C GLY A 8 -20.16 16.32 22.37
N TYR A 9 -19.93 17.42 21.65
CA TYR A 9 -19.49 18.69 22.23
C TYR A 9 -20.43 19.83 21.86
N LYS A 10 -20.45 20.86 22.72
CA LYS A 10 -21.05 22.16 22.46
C LYS A 10 -20.03 23.26 22.76
N LYS A 11 -20.29 24.47 22.26
CA LYS A 11 -19.44 25.62 22.58
C LYS A 11 -19.69 26.05 24.02
N ASP A 12 -18.64 26.43 24.73
CA ASP A 12 -18.78 27.07 26.02
C ASP A 12 -19.59 28.38 25.85
N PRO A 13 -20.65 28.62 26.65
CA PRO A 13 -21.36 29.90 26.66
C PRO A 13 -20.45 31.10 26.97
N ASN A 14 -19.39 30.89 27.75
CA ASN A 14 -18.48 31.92 28.22
C ASN A 14 -17.24 32.09 27.31
N ASP A 15 -16.80 31.03 26.62
CA ASP A 15 -15.70 31.08 25.65
C ASP A 15 -16.04 30.35 24.34
N LYS A 16 -16.23 31.12 23.26
CA LYS A 16 -16.59 30.58 21.94
C LYS A 16 -15.51 29.69 21.30
N ASN A 17 -14.28 29.72 21.84
CA ASN A 17 -13.15 28.90 21.40
C ASN A 17 -12.95 27.64 22.27
N HIS A 18 -13.68 27.49 23.38
CA HIS A 18 -13.65 26.32 24.24
C HIS A 18 -14.82 25.37 23.94
N LEU A 19 -14.54 24.07 24.00
CA LEU A 19 -15.53 23.00 23.82
C LEU A 19 -15.87 22.39 25.18
N VAL A 20 -17.15 22.30 25.49
CA VAL A 20 -17.66 21.61 26.68
C VAL A 20 -18.49 20.41 26.26
N ILE A 21 -18.52 19.37 27.10
CA ILE A 21 -19.22 18.12 26.80
C ILE A 21 -20.73 18.38 26.71
N ASP A 22 -21.34 17.83 25.66
CA ASP A 22 -22.79 17.72 25.53
C ASP A 22 -23.20 16.29 25.90
N GLU A 23 -23.54 16.05 27.18
CA GLU A 23 -23.67 14.70 27.74
C GLU A 23 -24.60 13.77 26.93
N GLU A 24 -25.75 14.26 26.47
CA GLU A 24 -26.69 13.45 25.68
C GLU A 24 -26.06 12.97 24.35
N ALA A 25 -25.30 13.83 23.68
CA ALA A 25 -24.58 13.44 22.47
C ALA A 25 -23.31 12.63 22.79
N ALA A 26 -22.66 12.92 23.92
CA ALA A 26 -21.44 12.25 24.36
C ALA A 26 -21.71 10.81 24.77
N GLU A 27 -22.85 10.49 25.36
CA GLU A 27 -23.30 9.11 25.64
C GLU A 27 -23.36 8.28 24.36
N VAL A 28 -23.85 8.85 23.26
CA VAL A 28 -23.88 8.16 21.96
C VAL A 28 -22.46 7.94 21.42
N VAL A 29 -21.55 8.90 21.62
CA VAL A 29 -20.13 8.74 21.28
C VAL A 29 -19.51 7.62 22.11
N ARG A 30 -19.70 7.60 23.43
CA ARG A 30 -19.23 6.53 24.34
C ARG A 30 -19.74 5.16 23.88
N LEU A 31 -21.04 5.03 23.59
CA LEU A 31 -21.64 3.82 23.04
C LEU A 31 -20.97 3.38 21.73
N ILE A 32 -20.67 4.30 20.81
CA ILE A 32 -19.99 3.98 19.55
C ILE A 32 -18.60 3.38 19.82
N PHE A 33 -17.85 3.94 20.77
CA PHE A 33 -16.54 3.43 21.16
C PHE A 33 -16.63 2.10 21.90
N ASP A 34 -17.58 1.91 22.81
CA ASP A 34 -17.80 0.64 23.52
C ASP A 34 -18.11 -0.52 22.57
N LEU A 35 -18.96 -0.27 21.57
CA LEU A 35 -19.25 -1.26 20.52
C LEU A 35 -18.00 -1.55 19.68
N ALA A 36 -17.18 -0.54 19.39
CA ALA A 36 -15.94 -0.72 18.64
C ALA A 36 -14.90 -1.54 19.43
N LEU A 37 -14.76 -1.27 20.74
CA LEU A 37 -13.93 -2.02 21.68
C LEU A 37 -14.39 -3.48 21.80
N SER A 38 -15.70 -3.73 21.73
CA SER A 38 -16.29 -5.07 21.61
C SER A 38 -16.04 -5.74 20.24
N ASN A 39 -15.11 -5.21 19.45
CA ASN A 39 -14.73 -5.66 18.11
C ASN A 39 -15.88 -5.64 17.08
N ILE A 40 -16.90 -4.81 17.28
CA ILE A 40 -17.99 -4.63 16.33
C ILE A 40 -17.56 -3.63 15.23
N GLY A 41 -17.67 -4.03 13.96
CA GLY A 41 -17.27 -3.16 12.85
C GLY A 41 -18.27 -2.02 12.57
N VAL A 42 -17.79 -0.91 12.02
CA VAL A 42 -18.56 0.32 11.70
C VAL A 42 -19.93 0.06 11.07
N VAL A 43 -20.04 -0.89 10.14
CA VAL A 43 -21.31 -1.25 9.48
C VAL A 43 -22.32 -1.82 10.47
N LYS A 44 -21.87 -2.70 11.37
CA LYS A 44 -22.72 -3.30 12.41
C LYS A 44 -23.07 -2.25 13.47
N ILE A 45 -22.12 -1.41 13.87
CA ILE A 45 -22.38 -0.27 14.79
C ILE A 45 -23.47 0.63 14.21
N THR A 46 -23.36 1.01 12.93
CA THR A 46 -24.37 1.85 12.26
C THR A 46 -25.75 1.22 12.30
N ARG A 47 -25.86 -0.09 12.03
CA ARG A 47 -27.13 -0.83 12.11
C ARG A 47 -27.69 -0.86 13.52
N GLU A 48 -26.82 -1.02 14.52
CA GLU A 48 -27.21 -1.04 15.93
C GLU A 48 -27.76 0.32 16.37
N LEU A 49 -27.11 1.43 16.00
CA LEU A 49 -27.62 2.78 16.27
C LEU A 49 -28.99 3.03 15.64
N ASN A 50 -29.16 2.62 14.38
CA ASN A 50 -30.45 2.75 13.68
C ASN A 50 -31.53 1.86 14.28
N LYS A 51 -31.18 0.63 14.68
CA LYS A 51 -32.10 -0.30 15.35
C LYS A 51 -32.59 0.27 16.69
N ARG A 52 -31.72 1.00 17.41
CA ARG A 52 -32.06 1.69 18.66
C ARG A 52 -32.81 3.01 18.45
N GLY A 53 -33.01 3.47 17.20
CA GLY A 53 -33.67 4.74 16.91
C GLY A 53 -32.87 5.97 17.36
N ILE A 54 -31.55 5.86 17.51
CA ILE A 54 -30.71 6.97 17.98
C ILE A 54 -30.56 8.00 16.87
N MET A 55 -30.82 9.27 17.18
CA MET A 55 -30.74 10.36 16.22
C MET A 55 -29.30 10.56 15.70
N PRO A 56 -29.09 10.65 14.37
CA PRO A 56 -27.78 10.99 13.82
C PRO A 56 -27.43 12.47 14.07
N PRO A 57 -26.15 12.86 13.99
CA PRO A 57 -25.68 14.17 14.44
C PRO A 57 -26.40 15.37 13.81
N SER A 58 -26.77 15.28 12.53
CA SER A 58 -27.51 16.36 11.85
C SER A 58 -28.94 16.52 12.38
N ILE A 59 -29.63 15.41 12.67
CA ILE A 59 -30.99 15.42 13.21
C ILE A 59 -30.98 15.86 14.67
N TYR A 60 -30.03 15.36 15.46
CA TYR A 60 -29.81 15.79 16.83
C TYR A 60 -29.57 17.31 16.92
N LYS A 61 -28.69 17.87 16.07
CA LYS A 61 -28.44 19.32 16.06
C LYS A 61 -29.68 20.12 15.64
N ALA A 62 -30.47 19.62 14.71
CA ALA A 62 -31.74 20.24 14.32
C ALA A 62 -32.76 20.24 15.48
N SER A 63 -32.89 19.12 16.21
CA SER A 63 -33.81 19.01 17.35
C SER A 63 -33.39 19.87 18.54
N LYS A 64 -32.08 20.15 18.69
CA LYS A 64 -31.54 21.11 19.68
C LYS A 64 -31.60 22.58 19.22
N GLY A 65 -32.29 22.88 18.12
CA GLY A 65 -32.57 24.25 17.68
C GLY A 65 -31.55 24.86 16.71
N ASP A 66 -30.61 24.08 16.16
CA ASP A 66 -29.72 24.60 15.12
C ASP A 66 -30.46 24.76 13.78
N LEU A 67 -30.91 25.99 13.52
CA LEU A 67 -31.69 26.38 12.34
C LEU A 67 -31.01 26.02 11.01
N ARG A 68 -29.68 25.88 10.97
CA ARG A 68 -28.96 25.49 9.75
C ARG A 68 -29.19 24.02 9.42
N PHE A 69 -29.16 23.16 10.44
CA PHE A 69 -29.44 21.74 10.28
C PHE A 69 -30.94 21.48 10.09
N ALA A 70 -31.81 22.27 10.72
CA ALA A 70 -33.25 22.21 10.47
C ALA A 70 -33.58 22.48 8.99
N LYS A 71 -33.09 23.62 8.45
CA LYS A 71 -33.25 23.97 7.02
C LYS A 71 -32.63 22.93 6.09
N LEU A 72 -31.41 22.47 6.39
CA LEU A 72 -30.72 21.45 5.60
C LEU A 72 -31.50 20.13 5.55
N THR A 73 -32.09 19.71 6.67
CA THR A 73 -32.88 18.49 6.76
C THR A 73 -34.14 18.61 5.92
N GLU A 74 -34.82 19.75 6.00
CA GLU A 74 -36.02 20.03 5.20
C GLU A 74 -35.71 20.03 3.69
N THR A 75 -34.67 20.75 3.26
CA THR A 75 -34.25 20.77 1.84
C THR A 75 -33.88 19.36 1.35
N ARG A 76 -33.19 18.55 2.17
CA ARG A 76 -32.82 17.19 1.80
C ARG A 76 -34.05 16.28 1.67
N ARG A 77 -35.04 16.40 2.57
CA ARG A 77 -36.30 15.64 2.47
C ARG A 77 -37.02 15.93 1.16
N GLN A 78 -37.01 17.19 0.72
CA GLN A 78 -37.63 17.60 -0.54
C GLN A 78 -36.87 17.06 -1.76
N MET A 79 -35.53 17.10 -1.75
CA MET A 79 -34.70 16.66 -2.89
C MET A 79 -34.58 15.14 -3.02
N PHE A 80 -34.58 14.40 -1.91
CA PHE A 80 -34.27 12.97 -1.91
C PHE A 80 -35.40 12.14 -1.27
N LYS A 81 -36.51 11.96 -1.99
CA LYS A 81 -37.68 11.21 -1.51
C LYS A 81 -37.39 9.74 -1.12
N ASN A 82 -36.36 9.13 -1.69
CA ASN A 82 -35.98 7.72 -1.43
C ASN A 82 -34.69 7.58 -0.58
N TYR A 83 -34.20 8.66 0.02
CA TYR A 83 -32.99 8.64 0.84
C TYR A 83 -33.37 8.79 2.31
N ASP A 84 -32.96 7.82 3.13
CA ASP A 84 -33.18 7.88 4.56
C ASP A 84 -32.19 8.86 5.21
N ILE A 85 -32.68 10.05 5.53
CA ILE A 85 -31.93 11.15 6.16
C ILE A 85 -31.87 11.00 7.68
N GLU A 86 -32.76 10.18 8.23
CA GLU A 86 -32.94 10.01 9.68
C GLU A 86 -32.12 8.84 10.23
N SER A 87 -31.61 7.98 9.36
CA SER A 87 -30.65 6.93 9.70
C SER A 87 -29.20 7.42 9.79
N TRP A 88 -28.44 6.81 10.70
CA TRP A 88 -26.99 6.85 10.71
C TRP A 88 -26.40 6.28 9.42
N ASN A 89 -25.34 6.95 8.94
CA ASN A 89 -24.50 6.49 7.85
C ASN A 89 -23.16 5.96 8.41
N THR A 90 -22.70 4.86 7.83
CA THR A 90 -21.36 4.28 8.06
C THR A 90 -20.21 5.27 7.93
N VAL A 91 -20.31 6.26 7.05
CA VAL A 91 -19.29 7.30 6.88
C VAL A 91 -19.19 8.18 8.13
N THR A 92 -20.33 8.54 8.72
CA THR A 92 -20.39 9.37 9.93
C THR A 92 -19.83 8.62 11.14
N VAL A 93 -20.29 7.38 11.37
CA VAL A 93 -19.76 6.54 12.46
C VAL A 93 -18.25 6.32 12.29
N GLY A 94 -17.82 6.02 11.07
CA GLY A 94 -16.40 5.83 10.77
C GLY A 94 -15.57 7.12 10.88
N ALA A 95 -16.17 8.31 10.76
CA ALA A 95 -15.49 9.57 11.01
C ALA A 95 -15.33 9.80 12.52
N ILE A 96 -16.39 9.60 13.30
CA ILE A 96 -16.39 9.74 14.76
C ILE A 96 -15.28 8.89 15.39
N ILE A 97 -15.23 7.60 15.06
CA ILE A 97 -14.26 6.68 15.67
C ILE A 97 -12.80 7.05 15.36
N ARG A 98 -12.52 7.75 14.26
CA ARG A 98 -11.15 8.11 13.85
C ARG A 98 -10.76 9.53 14.26
N ASP A 99 -11.68 10.31 14.81
CA ASP A 99 -11.43 11.71 15.11
C ASP A 99 -10.77 11.86 16.49
N MET A 100 -9.60 12.49 16.54
CA MET A 100 -8.85 12.68 17.78
C MET A 100 -9.47 13.75 18.69
N VAL A 101 -10.50 14.47 18.23
CA VAL A 101 -11.28 15.38 19.09
C VAL A 101 -11.79 14.67 20.34
N TYR A 102 -12.21 13.41 20.23
CA TYR A 102 -12.80 12.68 21.35
C TYR A 102 -11.81 12.32 22.47
N VAL A 103 -10.50 12.46 22.23
CA VAL A 103 -9.44 12.33 23.24
C VAL A 103 -8.92 13.68 23.73
N GLY A 104 -9.61 14.78 23.40
CA GLY A 104 -9.24 16.15 23.79
C GLY A 104 -8.24 16.83 22.86
N ASP A 105 -7.85 16.21 21.74
CA ASP A 105 -6.86 16.76 20.81
C ASP A 105 -7.54 17.50 19.64
N MET A 106 -7.04 18.68 19.26
CA MET A 106 -7.54 19.45 18.13
C MET A 106 -6.65 19.28 16.90
N GLU A 107 -7.22 18.77 15.80
CA GLU A 107 -6.53 18.58 14.52
C GLU A 107 -6.94 19.68 13.52
N ASN A 108 -6.00 20.51 13.13
CA ASN A 108 -6.15 21.61 12.18
C ASN A 108 -5.35 21.38 10.89
N HIS A 109 -5.52 22.27 9.90
CA HIS A 109 -4.81 22.23 8.61
C HIS A 109 -5.08 20.97 7.77
N LYS A 110 -6.30 20.41 7.82
CA LYS A 110 -6.69 19.23 7.03
C LYS A 110 -6.81 19.50 5.52
N TYR A 111 -6.95 20.78 5.16
CA TYR A 111 -7.16 21.22 3.78
C TYR A 111 -6.46 22.56 3.56
N GLU A 112 -5.95 22.75 2.34
CA GLU A 112 -5.28 23.98 1.91
C GLU A 112 -5.80 24.42 0.53
N VAL A 113 -5.72 25.70 0.23
CA VAL A 113 -6.06 26.25 -1.08
C VAL A 113 -4.75 26.52 -1.83
N LYS A 114 -4.35 25.60 -2.73
CA LYS A 114 -3.10 25.73 -3.50
C LYS A 114 -3.11 26.88 -4.50
N ASN A 115 -4.29 27.26 -5.01
CA ASN A 115 -4.42 28.32 -6.01
C ASN A 115 -5.51 29.30 -5.58
N TYR A 116 -5.09 30.51 -5.23
CA TYR A 116 -5.95 31.59 -4.78
C TYR A 116 -7.03 31.97 -5.82
N LYS A 117 -6.72 31.88 -7.12
CA LYS A 117 -7.65 32.25 -8.20
C LYS A 117 -8.76 31.23 -8.39
N THR A 118 -8.44 29.94 -8.34
CA THR A 118 -9.43 28.88 -8.52
C THR A 118 -10.15 28.51 -7.23
N LYS A 119 -9.63 28.94 -6.07
CA LYS A 119 -10.09 28.58 -4.72
C LYS A 119 -10.22 27.06 -4.52
N LYS A 120 -9.48 26.27 -5.31
CA LYS A 120 -9.54 24.81 -5.26
C LYS A 120 -8.87 24.32 -3.98
N CYS A 121 -9.67 23.67 -3.14
CA CYS A 121 -9.23 23.12 -1.87
C CYS A 121 -8.67 21.70 -2.09
N THR A 122 -7.45 21.45 -1.63
CA THR A 122 -6.79 20.13 -1.67
C THR A 122 -6.59 19.61 -0.26
N LYS A 123 -6.65 18.28 -0.13
CA LYS A 123 -6.39 17.62 1.15
C LYS A 123 -4.89 17.62 1.43
N VAL A 124 -4.52 18.01 2.65
CA VAL A 124 -3.14 18.06 3.12
C VAL A 124 -2.70 16.65 3.59
N PRO A 125 -1.43 16.25 3.39
CA PRO A 125 -0.88 15.03 3.99
C PRO A 125 -0.99 15.06 5.53
N LYS A 126 -1.11 13.89 6.17
CA LYS A 126 -1.33 13.84 7.63
C LYS A 126 -0.13 14.37 8.42
N GLU A 127 1.05 14.28 7.85
CA GLU A 127 2.33 14.69 8.42
C GLU A 127 2.42 16.22 8.57
N GLU A 128 1.66 16.95 7.77
CA GLU A 128 1.57 18.41 7.78
C GLU A 128 0.38 18.92 8.61
N HIS A 129 -0.45 18.02 9.17
CA HIS A 129 -1.55 18.43 10.05
C HIS A 129 -1.03 19.01 11.36
N ILE A 130 -1.67 20.10 11.82
CA ILE A 130 -1.32 20.75 13.08
C ILE A 130 -2.19 20.13 14.18
N ILE A 131 -1.57 19.38 15.10
CA ILE A 131 -2.25 18.74 16.22
C ILE A 131 -1.90 19.47 17.51
N VAL A 132 -2.91 20.04 18.18
CA VAL A 132 -2.77 20.65 19.51
C VAL A 132 -3.41 19.73 20.53
N ARG A 133 -2.63 19.23 21.50
CA ARG A 133 -3.11 18.25 22.49
C ARG A 133 -3.86 18.91 23.65
N ASN A 134 -4.77 18.15 24.27
CA ASN A 134 -5.46 18.52 25.52
C ASN A 134 -6.12 19.91 25.50
N THR A 135 -6.84 20.22 24.43
CA THR A 135 -7.53 21.51 24.23
C THR A 135 -8.87 21.62 24.95
N HIS A 136 -9.48 20.48 25.28
CA HIS A 136 -10.78 20.39 25.93
C HIS A 136 -10.94 19.02 26.62
N GLU A 137 -11.99 18.86 27.42
CA GLU A 137 -12.25 17.63 28.17
C GLU A 137 -12.50 16.42 27.23
N PRO A 138 -11.79 15.30 27.40
CA PRO A 138 -11.95 14.13 26.57
C PRO A 138 -13.26 13.38 26.88
N ILE A 139 -13.98 12.92 25.86
CA ILE A 139 -15.13 12.01 26.03
C ILE A 139 -14.66 10.56 26.20
N ILE A 140 -13.53 10.21 25.58
CA ILE A 140 -12.96 8.85 25.53
C ILE A 140 -11.51 8.89 26.03
N SER A 141 -11.09 7.84 26.75
CA SER A 141 -9.70 7.71 27.19
C SER A 141 -8.76 7.53 25.98
N ARG A 142 -7.53 8.06 26.09
CA ARG A 142 -6.53 7.91 25.03
C ARG A 142 -6.22 6.43 24.76
N SER A 143 -6.16 5.61 25.82
CA SER A 143 -5.94 4.17 25.74
C SER A 143 -7.02 3.47 24.90
N ASP A 144 -8.30 3.76 25.16
CA ASP A 144 -9.41 3.15 24.43
C ASP A 144 -9.42 3.57 22.97
N PHE A 145 -9.17 4.86 22.70
CA PHE A 145 -9.10 5.37 21.33
C PHE A 145 -8.00 4.67 20.53
N GLU A 146 -6.80 4.55 21.09
CA GLU A 146 -5.66 3.89 20.45
C GLU A 146 -5.93 2.41 20.19
N HIS A 147 -6.53 1.71 21.16
CA HIS A 147 -6.93 0.31 21.00
C HIS A 147 -7.96 0.14 19.87
N VAL A 148 -8.96 1.03 19.78
CA VAL A 148 -9.92 1.02 18.67
C VAL A 148 -9.22 1.28 17.32
N GLN A 149 -8.24 2.19 17.24
CA GLN A 149 -7.49 2.40 16.00
C GLN A 149 -6.68 1.17 15.58
N GLU A 150 -6.16 0.41 16.53
CA GLU A 150 -5.48 -0.87 16.28
C GLU A 150 -6.46 -1.92 15.76
N LEU A 151 -7.60 -2.10 16.44
CA LEU A 151 -8.67 -3.01 16.00
C LEU A 151 -9.14 -2.69 14.57
N ILE A 152 -9.24 -1.41 14.21
CA ILE A 152 -9.61 -0.99 12.85
C ILE A 152 -8.53 -1.36 11.84
N ARG A 153 -7.24 -1.14 12.15
CA ARG A 153 -6.11 -1.45 11.27
C ARG A 153 -6.02 -2.94 10.95
N HIS A 154 -6.24 -3.80 11.95
CA HIS A 154 -6.14 -5.26 11.80
C HIS A 154 -7.45 -5.94 11.37
N ARG A 155 -8.56 -5.19 11.27
CA ARG A 155 -9.86 -5.77 10.90
C ARG A 155 -9.85 -6.31 9.48
N GLN A 156 -9.84 -7.63 9.35
CA GLN A 156 -10.06 -8.29 8.07
C GLN A 156 -11.54 -8.22 7.69
N ARG A 157 -11.83 -7.85 6.44
CA ARG A 157 -13.19 -7.97 5.90
C ARG A 157 -13.53 -9.46 5.82
N PRO A 158 -14.61 -9.93 6.48
CA PRO A 158 -15.02 -11.32 6.39
C PRO A 158 -15.30 -11.68 4.93
N SER A 159 -14.96 -12.92 4.56
CA SER A 159 -15.30 -13.42 3.23
C SER A 159 -16.82 -13.38 3.04
N ARG A 160 -17.28 -12.83 1.92
CA ARG A 160 -18.71 -12.87 1.54
C ARG A 160 -19.19 -14.28 1.20
N HIS A 161 -18.25 -15.21 1.04
CA HIS A 161 -18.49 -16.54 0.51
C HIS A 161 -17.85 -17.58 1.42
N ASN A 162 -18.54 -18.71 1.62
CA ASN A 162 -18.04 -19.84 2.41
C ASN A 162 -17.02 -20.72 1.66
N HIS A 163 -16.34 -20.14 0.65
CA HIS A 163 -15.33 -20.83 -0.16
C HIS A 163 -13.97 -20.15 0.05
N PRO A 164 -12.88 -20.93 0.20
CA PRO A 164 -11.54 -20.38 0.40
C PRO A 164 -11.13 -19.52 -0.80
N ASN A 165 -10.57 -18.35 -0.53
CA ASN A 165 -10.03 -17.45 -1.55
C ASN A 165 -8.53 -17.28 -1.33
N LEU A 166 -7.77 -18.36 -1.58
CA LEU A 166 -6.33 -18.44 -1.34
C LEU A 166 -5.54 -17.38 -2.13
N PHE A 167 -5.98 -17.05 -3.34
CA PHE A 167 -5.26 -16.13 -4.23
C PHE A 167 -5.80 -14.70 -4.20
N LYS A 168 -6.52 -14.31 -3.14
CA LYS A 168 -7.13 -12.98 -2.99
C LYS A 168 -6.05 -11.89 -3.03
N GLY A 169 -6.10 -11.02 -4.04
CA GLY A 169 -5.17 -9.90 -4.20
C GLY A 169 -3.80 -10.29 -4.78
N ILE A 170 -3.52 -11.58 -4.93
CA ILE A 170 -2.26 -12.14 -5.47
C ILE A 170 -2.41 -12.41 -6.97
N LEU A 171 -3.59 -12.90 -7.39
CA LEU A 171 -3.85 -13.21 -8.80
C LEU A 171 -4.19 -11.95 -9.61
N ARG A 172 -3.47 -11.71 -10.69
CA ARG A 172 -3.58 -10.52 -11.55
C ARG A 172 -3.70 -10.89 -13.03
N CYS A 173 -4.38 -10.04 -13.79
CA CYS A 173 -4.39 -10.16 -15.25
C CYS A 173 -3.04 -9.68 -15.81
N LYS A 174 -2.42 -10.45 -16.71
CA LYS A 174 -1.20 -10.04 -17.43
C LYS A 174 -1.46 -8.86 -18.36
N ASN A 175 -2.64 -8.80 -18.98
CA ASN A 175 -2.99 -7.79 -19.97
C ASN A 175 -3.33 -6.44 -19.33
N CYS A 176 -4.30 -6.39 -18.40
CA CYS A 176 -4.71 -5.13 -17.78
C CYS A 176 -4.07 -4.81 -16.41
N GLY A 177 -3.25 -5.72 -15.85
CA GLY A 177 -2.56 -5.55 -14.56
C GLY A 177 -3.47 -5.58 -13.32
N ARG A 178 -4.80 -5.59 -13.49
CA ARG A 178 -5.76 -5.55 -12.38
C ARG A 178 -5.87 -6.89 -11.65
N PRO A 179 -6.20 -6.89 -10.35
CA PRO A 179 -6.43 -8.12 -9.61
C PRO A 179 -7.69 -8.85 -10.12
N LEU A 180 -7.59 -10.18 -10.26
CA LEU A 180 -8.73 -11.02 -10.56
C LEU A 180 -9.51 -11.30 -9.27
N ASN A 181 -10.83 -11.12 -9.30
CA ASN A 181 -11.67 -11.38 -8.13
C ASN A 181 -12.39 -12.72 -8.27
N LEU A 182 -12.65 -13.37 -7.14
CA LEU A 182 -13.35 -14.64 -7.07
C LEU A 182 -14.86 -14.43 -7.29
N TYR A 183 -15.42 -15.17 -8.24
CA TYR A 183 -16.84 -15.25 -8.55
C TYR A 183 -17.28 -16.72 -8.55
N TYR A 184 -18.59 -16.93 -8.44
CA TYR A 184 -19.19 -18.24 -8.67
C TYR A 184 -20.31 -18.15 -9.69
N ASN A 185 -20.47 -19.21 -10.47
CA ASN A 185 -21.66 -19.45 -11.28
C ASN A 185 -22.42 -20.63 -10.68
N LYS A 186 -23.75 -20.48 -10.51
CA LYS A 186 -24.62 -21.58 -10.11
C LYS A 186 -25.00 -22.39 -11.35
N ARG A 187 -24.64 -23.67 -11.41
CA ARG A 187 -25.09 -24.57 -12.49
C ARG A 187 -26.56 -24.95 -12.29
N ARG A 188 -27.22 -25.42 -13.36
CA ARG A 188 -28.58 -25.98 -13.30
C ARG A 188 -28.72 -27.11 -12.26
N SER A 189 -27.66 -27.88 -12.04
CA SER A 189 -27.58 -28.92 -11.00
C SER A 189 -27.45 -28.40 -9.56
N GLY A 190 -27.49 -27.08 -9.33
CA GLY A 190 -27.28 -26.46 -8.02
C GLY A 190 -25.82 -26.31 -7.60
N LYS A 191 -24.88 -27.04 -8.22
CA LYS A 191 -23.43 -26.96 -7.93
C LYS A 191 -22.88 -25.56 -8.25
N MET A 192 -22.20 -24.97 -7.27
CA MET A 192 -21.46 -23.71 -7.45
C MET A 192 -20.09 -23.99 -8.09
N VAL A 193 -19.75 -23.22 -9.13
CA VAL A 193 -18.43 -23.29 -9.79
C VAL A 193 -17.69 -21.98 -9.59
N TRP A 194 -16.55 -22.07 -8.90
CA TRP A 194 -15.72 -20.94 -8.53
C TRP A 194 -14.69 -20.62 -9.61
N ARG A 195 -14.59 -19.33 -9.97
CA ARG A 195 -13.70 -18.80 -11.01
C ARG A 195 -13.15 -17.44 -10.60
N TYR A 196 -11.94 -17.13 -11.01
CA TYR A 196 -11.38 -15.79 -10.95
C TYR A 196 -11.67 -15.04 -12.25
N ARG A 197 -12.07 -13.77 -12.17
CA ARG A 197 -12.38 -12.93 -13.33
C ARG A 197 -11.88 -11.50 -13.15
N CYS A 198 -11.48 -10.85 -14.26
CA CYS A 198 -11.28 -9.41 -14.32
C CYS A 198 -12.57 -8.65 -13.94
N VAL A 199 -12.47 -7.72 -13.00
CA VAL A 199 -13.61 -6.90 -12.57
C VAL A 199 -13.52 -5.48 -13.12
N GLY A 200 -14.68 -4.96 -13.52
CA GLY A 200 -14.85 -3.59 -13.98
C GLY A 200 -14.93 -3.48 -15.50
N ASN A 201 -15.16 -2.26 -15.98
CA ASN A 201 -15.33 -1.99 -17.40
C ASN A 201 -13.98 -1.86 -18.12
N PHE A 202 -13.10 -2.86 -18.03
CA PHE A 202 -11.76 -2.82 -18.65
C PHE A 202 -11.84 -2.56 -20.17
N VAL A 203 -12.86 -3.11 -20.85
CA VAL A 203 -13.15 -2.81 -22.27
C VAL A 203 -13.54 -1.33 -22.47
N LYS A 204 -14.44 -0.80 -21.63
CA LYS A 204 -14.91 0.60 -21.73
C LYS A 204 -13.78 1.62 -21.52
N TYR A 205 -12.76 1.26 -20.75
CA TYR A 205 -11.61 2.11 -20.46
C TYR A 205 -10.39 1.80 -21.36
N GLY A 206 -10.52 0.92 -22.36
CA GLY A 206 -9.44 0.57 -23.29
C GLY A 206 -8.22 -0.09 -22.63
N LEU A 207 -8.42 -0.76 -21.49
CA LEU A 207 -7.34 -1.40 -20.72
C LEU A 207 -7.14 -2.87 -21.10
N ASP A 208 -8.14 -3.50 -21.69
CA ASP A 208 -8.10 -4.88 -22.16
C ASP A 208 -9.22 -5.10 -23.18
N ASP A 209 -8.97 -6.01 -24.11
CA ASP A 209 -9.91 -6.31 -25.21
C ASP A 209 -11.00 -7.30 -24.77
N GLU A 210 -10.69 -8.20 -23.84
CA GLU A 210 -11.59 -9.29 -23.43
C GLU A 210 -11.52 -9.65 -21.93
N PRO A 211 -12.60 -10.23 -21.35
CA PRO A 211 -12.60 -10.66 -19.94
C PRO A 211 -11.70 -11.87 -19.69
N ASN A 212 -10.59 -11.66 -18.99
CA ASN A 212 -9.79 -12.77 -18.50
C ASN A 212 -10.52 -13.54 -17.37
N THR A 213 -10.65 -14.86 -17.51
CA THR A 213 -11.28 -15.75 -16.53
C THR A 213 -10.53 -17.08 -16.38
N ILE A 214 -10.29 -17.56 -15.16
CA ILE A 214 -9.65 -18.86 -14.86
C ILE A 214 -10.40 -19.61 -13.76
N GLY A 215 -10.45 -20.94 -13.81
CA GLY A 215 -11.08 -21.75 -12.76
C GLY A 215 -10.32 -21.71 -11.44
N TYR A 216 -11.01 -21.77 -10.29
CA TYR A 216 -10.33 -21.85 -8.98
C TYR A 216 -9.49 -23.12 -8.85
N LEU A 217 -10.07 -24.29 -9.17
CA LEU A 217 -9.36 -25.58 -9.09
C LEU A 217 -8.18 -25.62 -10.09
N GLU A 218 -8.40 -25.10 -11.30
CA GLU A 218 -7.37 -25.00 -12.34
C GLU A 218 -6.13 -24.24 -11.84
N ILE A 219 -6.30 -23.04 -11.28
CA ILE A 219 -5.15 -22.29 -10.76
C ILE A 219 -4.57 -22.92 -9.49
N TYR A 220 -5.42 -23.53 -8.65
CA TYR A 220 -4.98 -24.22 -7.44
C TYR A 220 -4.03 -25.37 -7.77
N ASP A 221 -4.41 -26.24 -8.71
CA ASP A 221 -3.62 -27.40 -9.10
C ASP A 221 -2.31 -27.00 -9.78
N ILE A 222 -2.34 -25.97 -10.63
CA ILE A 222 -1.14 -25.42 -11.29
C ILE A 222 -0.14 -24.88 -10.26
N VAL A 223 -0.60 -24.05 -9.33
CA VAL A 223 0.27 -23.48 -8.28
C VAL A 223 0.80 -24.58 -7.37
N LYS A 224 -0.05 -25.55 -7.00
CA LYS A 224 0.34 -26.69 -6.17
C LYS A 224 1.43 -27.53 -6.85
N SER A 225 1.27 -27.86 -8.13
CA SER A 225 2.27 -28.61 -8.91
C SER A 225 3.59 -27.87 -8.97
N LYS A 226 3.56 -26.57 -9.29
CA LYS A 226 4.77 -25.74 -9.43
C LYS A 226 5.52 -25.58 -8.11
N LEU A 227 4.79 -25.40 -7.01
CA LEU A 227 5.40 -25.37 -5.69
C LEU A 227 5.98 -26.75 -5.29
N LYS A 228 5.31 -27.86 -5.61
CA LYS A 228 5.87 -29.20 -5.36
C LYS A 228 7.14 -29.47 -6.19
N GLU A 229 7.19 -29.03 -7.44
CA GLU A 229 8.40 -29.07 -8.27
C GLU A 229 9.55 -28.27 -7.62
N LEU A 230 9.25 -27.07 -7.12
CA LEU A 230 10.20 -26.21 -6.41
C LEU A 230 10.68 -26.83 -5.09
N MET A 231 9.80 -27.47 -4.32
CA MET A 231 10.21 -28.17 -3.09
C MET A 231 11.07 -29.40 -3.39
N LYS A 232 10.79 -30.11 -4.50
CA LYS A 232 11.59 -31.25 -4.92
C LYS A 232 13.00 -30.85 -5.33
N SER A 233 13.19 -29.75 -6.05
CA SER A 233 14.52 -29.25 -6.40
C SER A 233 15.30 -28.80 -5.16
N LEU A 234 14.62 -28.12 -4.22
CA LEU A 234 15.21 -27.74 -2.93
C LEU A 234 15.67 -28.95 -2.10
N LYS A 235 14.90 -30.06 -2.08
CA LYS A 235 15.31 -31.29 -1.38
C LYS A 235 16.58 -31.91 -1.95
N LEU A 236 16.76 -31.84 -3.27
CA LEU A 236 17.89 -32.44 -3.97
C LEU A 236 19.15 -31.56 -3.92
N ASN A 237 19.10 -30.39 -3.26
CA ASN A 237 20.14 -29.35 -3.30
C ASN A 237 20.57 -28.96 -4.72
N SER A 238 19.73 -29.23 -5.72
CA SER A 238 19.96 -28.74 -7.07
C SER A 238 19.49 -27.29 -7.13
N ASP A 239 20.42 -26.39 -6.87
CA ASP A 239 20.21 -24.95 -7.04
C ASP A 239 19.85 -24.57 -8.48
N GLU A 240 20.02 -25.50 -9.42
CA GLU A 240 19.69 -25.37 -10.85
C GLU A 240 18.28 -24.83 -11.11
N PHE A 241 17.25 -25.27 -10.36
CA PHE A 241 15.90 -24.75 -10.58
C PHE A 241 15.74 -23.30 -10.09
N ILE A 242 16.37 -22.94 -8.97
CA ILE A 242 16.32 -21.59 -8.41
C ILE A 242 17.20 -20.63 -9.24
N ASN A 243 18.35 -21.12 -9.71
CA ASN A 243 19.26 -20.44 -10.62
C ASN A 243 18.77 -20.41 -12.08
N ASN A 244 17.64 -21.06 -12.39
CA ASN A 244 16.91 -20.90 -13.65
C ASN A 244 15.74 -19.92 -13.48
N ILE A 245 15.16 -19.84 -12.27
CA ILE A 245 14.16 -18.80 -11.94
C ILE A 245 14.81 -17.41 -11.87
N VAL A 246 15.97 -17.33 -11.23
CA VAL A 246 16.86 -16.17 -11.25
C VAL A 246 17.79 -16.44 -12.42
N ASN A 247 17.87 -15.62 -13.47
CA ASN A 247 18.78 -15.86 -14.62
C ASN A 247 20.26 -15.76 -14.20
N LYS A 248 20.75 -16.67 -13.33
CA LYS A 248 21.99 -16.54 -12.57
C LYS A 248 23.24 -16.88 -13.38
N VAL A 249 23.09 -17.67 -14.45
CA VAL A 249 24.23 -18.20 -15.21
C VAL A 249 24.99 -17.12 -15.98
N ASP A 250 24.29 -16.12 -16.55
CA ASP A 250 24.94 -14.97 -17.22
C ASP A 250 25.46 -13.91 -16.23
N THR A 251 24.97 -13.90 -14.99
CA THR A 251 25.26 -12.83 -14.01
C THR A 251 26.62 -13.00 -13.36
N ASP A 252 27.08 -14.23 -13.10
CA ASP A 252 28.38 -14.45 -12.45
C ASP A 252 29.57 -14.01 -13.32
N GLU A 253 29.51 -14.26 -14.64
CA GLU A 253 30.53 -13.79 -15.58
C GLU A 253 30.49 -12.25 -15.71
N HIS A 254 29.28 -11.68 -15.76
CA HIS A 254 29.08 -10.23 -15.80
C HIS A 254 29.60 -9.54 -14.53
N ILE A 255 29.38 -10.11 -13.35
CA ILE A 255 29.89 -9.60 -12.06
C ILE A 255 31.41 -9.57 -12.06
N LYS A 256 32.07 -10.63 -12.54
CA LYS A 256 33.54 -10.65 -12.67
C LYS A 256 34.05 -9.52 -13.56
N VAL A 257 33.37 -9.26 -14.69
CA VAL A 257 33.71 -8.15 -15.59
C VAL A 257 33.55 -6.81 -14.86
N LEU A 258 32.41 -6.56 -14.22
CA LEU A 258 32.14 -5.32 -13.47
C LEU A 258 33.15 -5.07 -12.35
N VAL A 259 33.54 -6.12 -11.61
CA VAL A 259 34.58 -6.03 -10.57
C VAL A 259 35.94 -5.70 -11.18
N SER A 260 36.27 -6.28 -12.33
CA SER A 260 37.53 -5.97 -13.03
C SER A 260 37.56 -4.52 -13.55
N GLU A 261 36.44 -4.00 -14.05
CA GLU A 261 36.29 -2.61 -14.51
C GLU A 261 36.39 -1.64 -13.33
N LYS A 262 35.74 -1.95 -12.21
CA LYS A 262 35.86 -1.20 -10.95
C LYS A 262 37.32 -1.05 -10.56
N ASN A 263 38.07 -2.16 -10.54
CA ASN A 263 39.48 -2.14 -10.13
C ASN A 263 40.33 -1.26 -11.08
N LYS A 264 40.10 -1.33 -12.39
CA LYS A 264 40.78 -0.46 -13.37
C LYS A 264 40.51 1.02 -13.11
N ILE A 265 39.25 1.39 -12.88
CA ILE A 265 38.86 2.78 -12.57
C ILE A 265 39.54 3.28 -11.28
N VAL A 266 39.52 2.45 -10.23
CA VAL A 266 40.16 2.79 -8.94
C VAL A 266 41.66 2.98 -9.11
N THR A 267 42.35 2.08 -9.83
CA THR A 267 43.79 2.24 -10.09
C THR A 267 44.10 3.52 -10.87
N ARG A 268 43.25 3.90 -11.83
CA ARG A 268 43.39 5.15 -12.60
C ARG A 268 43.17 6.38 -11.73
N LEU A 269 42.16 6.38 -10.86
CA LEU A 269 41.93 7.47 -9.91
C LEU A 269 43.14 7.70 -9.01
N ASN A 270 43.69 6.64 -8.41
CA ASN A 270 44.90 6.73 -7.58
C ASN A 270 46.12 7.26 -8.37
N THR A 271 46.21 6.92 -9.66
CA THR A 271 47.26 7.42 -10.54
C THR A 271 47.10 8.91 -10.80
N ILE A 272 45.86 9.38 -11.03
CA ILE A 272 45.56 10.79 -11.22
C ILE A 272 45.84 11.58 -9.94
N ASP A 273 45.50 11.06 -8.75
CA ASP A 273 45.84 11.70 -7.48
C ASP A 273 47.35 11.88 -7.34
N SER A 274 48.12 10.84 -7.69
CA SER A 274 49.60 10.90 -7.69
C SER A 274 50.16 11.87 -8.74
N ILE A 275 49.44 12.11 -9.85
CA ILE A 275 49.83 13.11 -10.85
C ILE A 275 49.52 14.52 -10.34
N ILE A 276 48.37 14.73 -9.72
CA ILE A 276 47.98 16.04 -9.17
C ILE A 276 48.97 16.48 -8.08
N ILE A 277 49.38 15.56 -7.20
CA ILE A 277 50.40 15.85 -6.18
C ILE A 277 51.71 16.31 -6.83
N ARG A 278 52.21 15.58 -7.83
CA ARG A 278 53.44 15.95 -8.56
C ARG A 278 53.33 17.27 -9.32
N LEU A 279 52.17 17.54 -9.95
CA LEU A 279 51.93 18.82 -10.62
C LEU A 279 52.03 20.01 -9.67
N TYR A 280 51.59 19.82 -8.41
CA TYR A 280 51.71 20.84 -7.38
C TYR A 280 53.18 21.02 -6.95
N GLU A 281 53.93 19.94 -6.77
CA GLU A 281 55.37 19.97 -6.48
C GLU A 281 56.15 20.70 -7.60
N ASP A 282 55.89 20.37 -8.87
CA ASP A 282 56.53 21.00 -10.03
C ASP A 282 56.19 22.51 -10.17
N LEU A 283 55.02 22.93 -9.69
CA LEU A 283 54.64 24.34 -9.63
C LEU A 283 55.43 25.09 -8.54
N VAL A 284 55.60 24.49 -7.36
CA VAL A 284 56.37 25.06 -6.25
C VAL A 284 57.85 25.18 -6.61
N GLU A 285 58.38 24.22 -7.38
CA GLU A 285 59.75 24.25 -7.90
C GLU A 285 59.94 25.18 -9.11
N GLU A 286 58.92 25.95 -9.49
CA GLU A 286 58.90 26.88 -10.64
C GLU A 286 59.22 26.23 -12.00
N LYS A 287 59.15 24.90 -12.09
CA LYS A 287 59.35 24.13 -13.32
C LYS A 287 58.16 24.25 -14.29
N LEU A 288 57.02 24.71 -13.78
CA LEU A 288 55.78 24.85 -14.53
C LEU A 288 55.17 26.24 -14.32
N SER A 289 54.68 26.86 -15.39
CA SER A 289 53.91 28.10 -15.27
C SER A 289 52.53 27.85 -14.66
N GLY A 290 52.01 28.80 -13.88
CA GLY A 290 50.67 28.69 -13.28
C GLY A 290 49.54 28.51 -14.30
N SER A 291 49.70 29.03 -15.52
CA SER A 291 48.71 28.83 -16.60
C SER A 291 48.69 27.41 -17.15
N ASN A 292 49.84 26.74 -17.20
CA ASN A 292 49.95 25.34 -17.62
C ASN A 292 49.48 24.39 -16.50
N TYR A 293 49.79 24.72 -15.25
CA TYR A 293 49.28 24.01 -14.07
C TYR A 293 47.76 23.94 -14.09
N GLN A 294 47.10 25.09 -14.24
CA GLN A 294 45.63 25.15 -14.23
C GLN A 294 45.01 24.30 -15.34
N LYS A 295 45.53 24.39 -16.57
CA LYS A 295 45.03 23.58 -17.70
C LYS A 295 45.18 22.08 -17.46
N MET A 296 46.30 21.64 -16.87
CA MET A 296 46.52 20.22 -16.57
C MET A 296 45.64 19.76 -15.41
N LEU A 297 45.52 20.59 -14.36
CA LEU A 297 44.66 20.32 -13.21
C LEU A 297 43.21 20.18 -13.63
N ASP A 298 42.68 21.11 -14.43
CA ASP A 298 41.30 21.07 -14.93
C ASP A 298 41.03 19.78 -15.71
N LYS A 299 41.98 19.38 -16.58
CA LYS A 299 41.87 18.13 -17.35
C LYS A 299 41.80 16.91 -16.44
N TYR A 300 42.65 16.83 -15.43
CA TYR A 300 42.68 15.69 -14.51
C TYR A 300 41.47 15.68 -13.56
N GLN A 301 40.99 16.84 -13.12
CA GLN A 301 39.75 16.98 -12.33
C GLN A 301 38.52 16.55 -13.13
N ASP A 302 38.44 16.91 -14.42
CA ASP A 302 37.38 16.46 -15.31
C ASP A 302 37.41 14.93 -15.52
N GLU A 303 38.60 14.35 -15.66
CA GLU A 303 38.78 12.90 -15.75
C GLU A 303 38.35 12.20 -14.44
N GLN A 304 38.76 12.71 -13.28
CA GLN A 304 38.32 12.21 -11.97
C GLN A 304 36.80 12.24 -11.83
N LYS A 305 36.16 13.35 -12.24
CA LYS A 305 34.70 13.50 -12.15
C LYS A 305 33.97 12.47 -12.99
N LYS A 306 34.46 12.17 -14.20
CA LYS A 306 33.91 11.13 -15.09
C LYS A 306 34.10 9.74 -14.48
N LEU A 307 35.32 9.42 -14.04
CA LEU A 307 35.64 8.12 -13.44
C LEU A 307 34.86 7.85 -12.15
N ASN A 308 34.70 8.85 -11.28
CA ASN A 308 33.89 8.72 -10.06
C ASN A 308 32.40 8.51 -10.36
N SER A 309 31.88 9.14 -11.42
CA SER A 309 30.50 8.92 -11.85
C SER A 309 30.28 7.48 -12.36
N GLN A 310 31.23 6.96 -13.16
CA GLN A 310 31.21 5.57 -13.61
C GLN A 310 31.36 4.58 -12.45
N LEU A 311 32.25 4.87 -11.50
CA LEU A 311 32.44 4.05 -10.30
C LEU A 311 31.14 3.92 -9.50
N LYS A 312 30.44 5.03 -9.28
CA LYS A 312 29.16 5.05 -8.58
C LYS A 312 28.09 4.21 -9.29
N GLU A 313 28.06 4.23 -10.62
CA GLU A 313 27.13 3.41 -11.41
C GLU A 313 27.43 1.90 -11.27
N ILE A 314 28.72 1.52 -11.38
CA ILE A 314 29.17 0.14 -11.22
C ILE A 314 28.90 -0.36 -9.80
N GLU A 315 29.17 0.45 -8.78
CA GLU A 315 28.90 0.09 -7.38
C GLU A 315 27.39 -0.08 -7.10
N SER A 316 26.55 0.76 -7.71
CA SER A 316 25.10 0.59 -7.64
C SER A 316 24.65 -0.74 -8.25
N LYS A 317 25.19 -1.12 -9.41
CA LYS A 317 24.91 -2.40 -10.08
C LYS A 317 25.34 -3.60 -9.20
N LEU A 318 26.57 -3.59 -8.69
CA LEU A 318 27.08 -4.64 -7.79
C LEU A 318 26.24 -4.75 -6.49
N THR A 319 25.80 -3.63 -5.94
CA THR A 319 24.95 -3.62 -4.74
C THR A 319 23.57 -4.20 -5.02
N GLN A 320 23.00 -3.97 -6.21
CA GLN A 320 21.74 -4.58 -6.62
C GLN A 320 21.87 -6.10 -6.73
N GLU A 321 22.95 -6.60 -7.34
CA GLU A 321 23.20 -8.04 -7.47
C GLU A 321 23.38 -8.74 -6.11
N ASN A 322 24.18 -8.16 -5.21
CA ASN A 322 24.37 -8.71 -3.86
C ASN A 322 23.05 -8.78 -3.07
N LYS A 323 22.16 -7.78 -3.23
CA LYS A 323 20.83 -7.81 -2.63
C LYS A 323 19.97 -8.94 -3.20
N THR A 324 20.04 -9.16 -4.51
CA THR A 324 19.34 -10.27 -5.18
C THR A 324 19.82 -11.62 -4.62
N GLU A 325 21.12 -11.79 -4.38
CA GLU A 325 21.65 -13.02 -3.79
C GLU A 325 21.17 -13.27 -2.35
N ALA A 326 21.27 -12.27 -1.47
CA ALA A 326 20.77 -12.37 -0.10
C ALA A 326 19.25 -12.65 -0.05
N ASN A 327 18.50 -12.04 -0.97
CA ASN A 327 17.06 -12.28 -1.12
C ASN A 327 16.74 -13.73 -1.53
N ILE A 328 17.53 -14.31 -2.44
CA ILE A 328 17.38 -15.72 -2.84
C ILE A 328 17.64 -16.65 -1.67
N GLU A 329 18.70 -16.40 -0.89
CA GLU A 329 18.99 -17.21 0.29
C GLU A 329 17.86 -17.15 1.32
N THR A 330 17.34 -15.95 1.57
CA THR A 330 16.16 -15.74 2.42
C THR A 330 14.96 -16.53 1.91
N PHE A 331 14.69 -16.49 0.60
CA PHE A 331 13.63 -17.29 0.00
C PHE A 331 13.85 -18.80 0.18
N LYS A 332 15.07 -19.30 -0.04
CA LYS A 332 15.42 -20.72 0.19
C LYS A 332 15.13 -21.13 1.63
N GLN A 333 15.50 -20.32 2.61
CA GLN A 333 15.25 -20.59 4.03
C GLN A 333 13.74 -20.66 4.34
N ILE A 334 12.93 -19.75 3.78
CA ILE A 334 11.48 -19.78 3.97
C ILE A 334 10.86 -20.99 3.27
N ALA A 335 11.27 -21.28 2.04
CA ALA A 335 10.76 -22.42 1.26
C ALA A 335 11.08 -23.75 1.94
N ARG A 336 12.26 -23.89 2.57
CA ARG A 336 12.65 -25.08 3.34
C ARG A 336 11.67 -25.45 4.45
N LYS A 337 10.97 -24.47 5.05
CA LYS A 337 9.97 -24.72 6.10
C LYS A 337 8.71 -25.44 5.60
N TYR A 338 8.46 -25.40 4.29
CA TYR A 338 7.25 -25.92 3.67
C TYR A 338 7.55 -27.06 2.68
N ILE A 339 8.66 -27.77 2.84
CA ILE A 339 9.11 -28.79 1.88
C ILE A 339 8.10 -29.93 1.67
N ASP A 340 7.40 -30.36 2.72
CA ASP A 340 6.51 -31.51 2.73
C ASP A 340 5.02 -31.13 2.80
N PHE A 341 4.63 -30.02 2.17
CA PHE A 341 3.24 -29.58 2.21
C PHE A 341 2.30 -30.46 1.34
N ASP A 342 1.16 -30.83 1.90
CA ASP A 342 0.12 -31.60 1.20
C ASP A 342 -0.91 -30.72 0.50
N GLU A 343 -1.35 -29.64 1.15
CA GLU A 343 -2.36 -28.70 0.64
C GLU A 343 -1.86 -27.25 0.67
N LEU A 344 -2.38 -26.43 -0.24
CA LEU A 344 -2.03 -25.01 -0.25
C LEU A 344 -2.77 -24.28 0.87
N THR A 345 -2.02 -23.81 1.85
CA THR A 345 -2.54 -22.96 2.92
C THR A 345 -2.35 -21.48 2.57
N PRO A 346 -3.17 -20.57 3.14
CA PRO A 346 -2.94 -19.13 3.00
C PRO A 346 -1.54 -18.71 3.42
N GLU A 347 -0.96 -19.38 4.42
CA GLU A 347 0.38 -19.11 4.92
C GLU A 347 1.46 -19.41 3.87
N ILE A 348 1.43 -20.59 3.24
CA ILE A 348 2.37 -20.98 2.18
C ILE A 348 2.32 -19.98 1.03
N ILE A 349 1.11 -19.66 0.57
CA ILE A 349 0.89 -18.72 -0.53
C ILE A 349 1.43 -17.34 -0.17
N ASN A 350 1.08 -16.83 1.02
CA ASN A 350 1.52 -15.51 1.45
C ASN A 350 3.03 -15.44 1.68
N ASN A 351 3.71 -16.52 2.07
CA ASN A 351 5.14 -16.48 2.35
C ASN A 351 6.01 -16.69 1.11
N LEU A 352 5.53 -17.46 0.12
CA LEU A 352 6.33 -17.82 -1.05
C LEU A 352 5.97 -17.01 -2.31
N ILE A 353 4.73 -16.57 -2.46
CA ILE A 353 4.25 -15.96 -3.71
C ILE A 353 4.03 -14.46 -3.51
N SER A 354 4.63 -13.66 -4.38
CA SER A 354 4.41 -12.21 -4.46
C SER A 354 3.10 -11.94 -5.20
N HIS A 355 3.02 -12.41 -6.45
CA HIS A 355 1.81 -12.33 -7.26
C HIS A 355 1.85 -13.38 -8.38
N ILE A 356 0.70 -13.64 -9.00
CA ILE A 356 0.57 -14.56 -10.13
C ILE A 356 -0.07 -13.79 -11.27
N THR A 357 0.53 -13.81 -12.45
CA THR A 357 -0.07 -13.19 -13.64
C THR A 357 -0.66 -14.26 -14.55
N VAL A 358 -1.85 -13.99 -15.07
CA VAL A 358 -2.59 -14.88 -15.96
C VAL A 358 -2.89 -14.12 -17.25
N SER A 359 -2.53 -14.68 -18.41
CA SER A 359 -2.88 -14.11 -19.71
C SER A 359 -4.27 -14.55 -20.19
N HIS A 360 -4.72 -13.96 -21.29
CA HIS A 360 -5.82 -14.52 -22.06
C HIS A 360 -5.49 -15.90 -22.64
N VAL A 361 -6.55 -16.62 -23.02
CA VAL A 361 -6.44 -17.91 -23.71
C VAL A 361 -6.19 -17.63 -25.19
N LYS A 362 -5.04 -18.06 -25.71
CA LYS A 362 -4.71 -18.04 -27.13
C LYS A 362 -5.05 -19.40 -27.74
N VAL A 363 -5.67 -19.43 -28.90
CA VAL A 363 -5.91 -20.68 -29.64
C VAL A 363 -4.85 -20.77 -30.73
N ILE A 364 -3.98 -21.77 -30.65
CA ILE A 364 -2.95 -22.04 -31.66
C ILE A 364 -3.18 -23.47 -32.14
N ASN A 365 -3.43 -23.66 -33.44
CA ASN A 365 -3.69 -24.98 -34.05
C ASN A 365 -4.78 -25.79 -33.33
N GLY A 366 -5.90 -25.14 -32.97
CA GLY A 366 -7.02 -25.77 -32.26
C GLY A 366 -6.79 -26.04 -30.77
N THR A 367 -5.56 -25.87 -30.27
CA THR A 367 -5.22 -26.06 -28.86
C THR A 367 -5.26 -24.73 -28.12
N LYS A 368 -5.89 -24.73 -26.94
CA LYS A 368 -5.98 -23.56 -26.06
C LYS A 368 -4.73 -23.46 -25.19
N PHE A 369 -3.97 -22.39 -25.38
CA PHE A 369 -2.79 -22.05 -24.60
C PHE A 369 -3.07 -20.85 -23.71
N ARG A 370 -2.54 -20.86 -22.50
CA ARG A 370 -2.57 -19.73 -21.58
C ARG A 370 -1.26 -19.64 -20.84
N GLU A 371 -0.72 -18.44 -20.75
CA GLU A 371 0.49 -18.17 -19.99
C GLU A 371 0.11 -17.82 -18.54
N ILE A 372 0.72 -18.54 -17.60
CA ILE A 372 0.59 -18.29 -16.17
C ILE A 372 2.00 -18.14 -15.62
N LYS A 373 2.33 -16.97 -15.08
CA LYS A 373 3.63 -16.71 -14.45
C LYS A 373 3.42 -16.56 -12.95
N ILE A 374 4.14 -17.35 -12.16
CA ILE A 374 4.18 -17.25 -10.70
C ILE A 374 5.42 -16.43 -10.35
N ILE A 375 5.22 -15.31 -9.67
CA ILE A 375 6.30 -14.46 -9.19
C ILE A 375 6.47 -14.75 -7.70
N TYR A 376 7.65 -15.27 -7.34
CA TYR A 376 7.98 -15.60 -5.96
C TYR A 376 8.41 -14.36 -5.18
N LYS A 377 8.20 -14.37 -3.85
CA LYS A 377 8.70 -13.30 -2.99
C LYS A 377 10.23 -13.29 -2.99
N PHE A 378 10.81 -12.10 -2.84
CA PHE A 378 12.26 -11.85 -2.76
C PHE A 378 13.04 -12.11 -4.07
N ILE A 379 12.54 -12.95 -4.97
CA ILE A 379 13.23 -13.36 -6.20
C ILE A 379 12.70 -12.64 -7.46
N GLY A 380 11.59 -11.91 -7.37
CA GLY A 380 10.97 -11.25 -8.53
C GLY A 380 10.42 -9.86 -8.27
#